data_AF-A0A484L3A1-F1
#
_entry.id   AF-A0A484L3A1-F1
#
_cell.length_a   1.000
_cell.length_b   1.000
_cell.length_c   1.000
_cell.angle_alpha   90.00
_cell.angle_beta   90.00
_cell.angle_gamma   90.00
#
_symmetry.space_group_name_H-M   'P 1'
#
loop_
_entity.id
_entity.type
_entity.pdbx_description
1 polymer ?
#
loop_
_entity_poly.entity_id
_entity_poly.type
_entity_poly.pdbx_seq_one_letter_code
_entity_poly.pdbx_strand_id
1 'polypeptide(L)'
;MLDEDNGDFGGTAVREVEEETGIKLNVRDMIDLTALLDPSTGGRVFPSPGGCDEEISLFLYRGKMSKEEMKILHGKETGLRDHGELIKVHLVPYDRLWRATADAKTLSAIALYEMAKREGLLPAFDMTS
;
A
#
# COMPACT_ATOMS: atom_id res chain seq x y z
N MET A 1 -2.04 10.02 -6.99
CA MET A 1 -2.68 10.70 -8.16
C MET A 1 -2.65 9.69 -9.30
N LEU A 2 -3.42 9.84 -10.37
CA LEU A 2 -3.20 9.00 -11.56
C LEU A 2 -2.77 9.93 -12.68
N ASP A 3 -1.54 9.76 -13.18
CA ASP A 3 -1.22 10.23 -14.51
C ASP A 3 -2.14 9.49 -15.50
N GLU A 4 -2.58 10.16 -16.57
CA GLU A 4 -3.59 9.71 -17.54
C GLU A 4 -3.21 8.45 -18.37
N ASP A 5 -2.33 7.58 -17.86
CA ASP A 5 -1.96 6.32 -18.50
C ASP A 5 -2.84 5.15 -18.03
N ASN A 6 -3.90 4.93 -18.81
CA ASN A 6 -4.45 3.63 -19.20
C ASN A 6 -5.01 2.66 -18.12
N GLY A 7 -5.23 3.11 -16.88
CA GLY A 7 -5.95 2.32 -15.88
C GLY A 7 -5.17 1.13 -15.29
N ASP A 8 -3.84 1.11 -15.43
CA ASP A 8 -2.98 0.14 -14.75
C ASP A 8 -2.65 0.60 -13.32
N PHE A 9 -3.62 0.39 -12.41
CA PHE A 9 -3.48 0.74 -10.99
C PHE A 9 -2.27 0.08 -10.32
N GLY A 10 -1.91 -1.14 -10.74
CA GLY A 10 -0.76 -1.86 -10.20
C GLY A 10 0.56 -1.22 -10.63
N GLY A 11 0.68 -0.85 -11.91
CA GLY A 11 1.84 -0.14 -12.45
C GLY A 11 2.06 1.22 -11.77
N THR A 12 1.00 2.00 -11.57
CA THR A 12 1.09 3.29 -10.88
C THR A 12 1.47 3.12 -9.41
N ALA A 13 0.88 2.16 -8.68
CA ALA A 13 1.23 1.92 -7.29
C ALA A 13 2.70 1.52 -7.10
N VAL A 14 3.24 0.70 -8.02
CA VAL A 14 4.66 0.34 -8.01
C VAL A 14 5.56 1.56 -8.23
N ARG A 15 5.21 2.42 -9.20
CA ARG A 15 5.96 3.65 -9.49
C ARG A 15 5.95 4.61 -8.30
N GLU A 16 4.77 4.92 -7.76
CA GLU A 16 4.63 5.83 -6.62
C GLU A 16 5.42 5.31 -5.40
N VAL A 17 5.38 4.00 -5.09
CA VAL A 17 6.17 3.46 -3.97
C VAL A 17 7.68 3.58 -4.20
N GLU A 18 8.16 3.35 -5.43
CA GLU A 18 9.59 3.53 -5.74
C GLU A 18 10.01 5.00 -5.59
N GLU A 19 9.20 5.95 -6.05
CA GLU A 19 9.46 7.39 -5.95
C GLU A 19 9.40 7.89 -4.49
N GLU A 20 8.37 7.50 -3.75
CA GLU A 20 8.10 7.98 -2.39
C GLU A 20 8.89 7.24 -1.30
N THR A 21 9.42 6.04 -1.56
CA THR A 21 10.13 5.27 -0.52
C THR A 21 11.51 4.81 -0.97
N GLY A 22 11.72 4.63 -2.28
CA GLY A 22 12.90 3.97 -2.84
C GLY A 22 12.84 2.44 -2.79
N ILE A 23 11.71 1.86 -2.38
CA ILE A 23 11.51 0.40 -2.43
C ILE A 23 11.11 0.02 -3.86
N LYS A 24 11.90 -0.86 -4.47
CA LYS A 24 11.62 -1.38 -5.81
C LYS A 24 10.67 -2.55 -5.74
N LEU A 25 9.53 -2.42 -6.38
CA LEU A 25 8.48 -3.44 -6.41
C LEU A 25 8.32 -4.01 -7.83
N ASN A 26 7.87 -5.26 -7.92
CA ASN A 26 7.35 -5.80 -9.16
C ASN A 26 5.83 -5.93 -9.02
N VAL A 27 5.07 -5.53 -10.06
CA VAL A 27 3.61 -5.65 -10.07
C VAL A 27 3.16 -7.10 -9.78
N ARG A 28 3.94 -8.09 -10.20
CA ARG A 28 3.64 -9.52 -9.96
C ARG A 28 3.73 -9.94 -8.50
N ASP A 29 4.44 -9.18 -7.66
CA ASP A 29 4.58 -9.45 -6.23
C ASP A 29 3.48 -8.78 -5.40
N MET A 30 2.62 -7.98 -6.04
CA MET A 30 1.51 -7.29 -5.41
C MET A 30 0.30 -8.22 -5.33
N ILE A 31 -0.39 -8.18 -4.18
CA ILE A 31 -1.67 -8.84 -3.98
C ILE A 31 -2.73 -7.75 -3.91
N ASP A 32 -3.69 -7.77 -4.83
CA ASP A 32 -4.85 -6.87 -4.78
C ASP A 32 -5.78 -7.29 -3.63
N LEU A 33 -5.78 -6.52 -2.54
CA LEU A 33 -6.64 -6.78 -1.39
C LEU A 33 -8.10 -6.42 -1.70
N THR A 34 -8.31 -5.42 -2.55
CA THR A 34 -9.65 -4.98 -2.97
C THR A 34 -10.32 -5.99 -3.90
N ALA A 35 -9.55 -6.79 -4.65
CA ALA A 35 -10.06 -7.91 -5.44
C ALA A 35 -10.63 -9.06 -4.60
N LEU A 36 -10.38 -9.07 -3.28
CA LEU A 36 -10.97 -10.05 -2.35
C LEU A 36 -12.38 -9.66 -1.89
N LEU A 37 -12.84 -8.43 -2.19
CA LEU A 37 -14.19 -7.99 -1.89
C LEU A 37 -15.22 -8.69 -2.77
N ASP A 38 -16.49 -8.66 -2.35
CA ASP A 38 -17.58 -9.16 -3.19
C ASP A 38 -17.59 -8.43 -4.54
N PRO A 39 -17.75 -9.14 -5.68
CA PRO A 39 -17.77 -8.52 -7.00
C PRO A 39 -18.77 -7.36 -7.15
N SER A 40 -19.86 -7.35 -6.38
CA SER A 40 -20.86 -6.27 -6.39
C SER A 40 -20.31 -4.94 -5.89
N THR A 41 -19.17 -4.94 -5.19
CA THR A 41 -18.48 -3.73 -4.72
C THR A 41 -17.63 -3.07 -5.81
N GLY A 42 -17.44 -3.73 -6.95
CA GLY A 42 -16.51 -3.31 -7.99
C GLY A 42 -15.03 -3.49 -7.63
N GLY A 43 -14.72 -4.09 -6.47
CA GLY A 43 -13.34 -4.24 -5.99
C GLY A 43 -12.68 -2.88 -5.71
N ARG A 44 -13.42 -1.99 -5.04
CA ARG A 44 -12.99 -0.62 -4.72
C ARG A 44 -13.34 -0.24 -3.30
N VAL A 45 -12.51 0.61 -2.70
CA VAL A 45 -12.81 1.33 -1.47
C VAL A 45 -13.23 2.74 -1.82
N PHE A 46 -14.42 3.13 -1.36
CA PHE A 46 -14.90 4.50 -1.43
C PHE A 46 -14.62 5.19 -0.08
N PRO A 47 -13.73 6.19 -0.03
CA PRO A 47 -13.35 6.83 1.23
C PRO A 47 -14.49 7.67 1.81
N SER A 48 -15.32 8.29 0.96
CA SER A 48 -16.50 9.04 1.38
C SER A 48 -17.54 9.10 0.24
N PRO A 49 -18.42 8.09 0.09
CA PRO A 49 -19.38 8.01 -1.01
C PRO A 49 -20.33 9.22 -1.16
N GLY A 50 -20.54 9.98 -0.08
CA GLY A 50 -21.35 11.21 -0.10
C GLY A 50 -20.54 12.50 -0.27
N GLY A 51 -19.21 12.43 -0.20
CA GLY A 51 -18.32 13.59 -0.17
C GLY A 51 -17.31 13.66 -1.33
N CYS A 52 -17.00 12.54 -1.98
CA CYS A 52 -16.16 12.49 -3.17
C CYS A 52 -16.51 11.29 -4.06
N ASP A 53 -16.06 11.36 -5.31
CA ASP A 53 -16.09 10.29 -6.31
C ASP A 53 -14.77 9.50 -6.37
N GLU A 54 -13.90 9.65 -5.35
CA GLU A 54 -12.63 8.94 -5.28
C GLU A 54 -12.85 7.43 -5.14
N GLU A 55 -12.14 6.66 -5.94
CA GLU A 55 -12.09 5.20 -5.86
C GLU A 55 -10.66 4.75 -5.56
N ILE A 56 -10.51 3.85 -4.60
CA ILE A 56 -9.19 3.40 -4.15
C ILE A 56 -9.08 1.90 -4.33
N SER A 57 -7.99 1.47 -4.97
CA SER A 57 -7.54 0.08 -4.98
C SER A 57 -6.42 -0.08 -3.95
N LEU A 58 -6.47 -1.13 -3.14
CA LEU A 58 -5.48 -1.37 -2.08
C LEU A 58 -4.69 -2.64 -2.38
N PHE A 59 -3.37 -2.52 -2.39
CA PHE A 59 -2.47 -3.63 -2.67
C PHE A 59 -1.59 -3.95 -1.47
N LEU A 60 -1.30 -5.24 -1.29
CA LEU A 60 -0.35 -5.74 -0.31
C LEU A 60 0.95 -6.14 -1.03
N TYR A 61 2.05 -5.59 -0.57
CA TYR A 61 3.39 -6.11 -0.85
C TYR A 61 3.98 -6.72 0.43
N ARG A 62 4.71 -7.82 0.28
CA ARG A 62 5.50 -8.41 1.36
C ARG A 62 6.93 -8.63 0.85
N GLY A 63 7.89 -7.98 1.50
CA GLY A 63 9.30 -8.06 1.14
C GLY A 63 10.18 -8.33 2.35
N LYS A 64 11.46 -8.57 2.08
CA LYS A 64 12.50 -8.69 3.09
C LYS A 64 13.45 -7.52 2.99
N MET A 65 13.96 -7.11 4.14
CA MET A 65 14.86 -6.00 4.28
C MET A 65 15.80 -6.27 5.43
N SER A 66 17.10 -6.06 5.21
CA SER A 66 18.12 -6.11 6.26
C SER A 66 17.89 -5.00 7.29
N LYS A 67 18.45 -5.16 8.49
CA LYS A 67 18.35 -4.13 9.53
C LYS A 67 19.05 -2.84 9.10
N GLU A 68 20.09 -2.96 8.29
CA GLU A 68 20.86 -1.87 7.71
C GLU A 68 20.00 -1.07 6.73
N GLU A 69 19.32 -1.75 5.80
CA GLU A 69 18.37 -1.11 4.88
C GLU A 69 17.19 -0.47 5.62
N MET A 70 16.65 -1.12 6.65
CA MET A 70 15.58 -0.54 7.49
C MET A 70 16.02 0.76 8.16
N LYS A 71 17.27 0.84 8.64
CA LYS A 71 17.81 2.07 9.25
C LYS A 71 17.98 3.19 8.23
N ILE A 72 18.38 2.86 7.01
CA ILE A 72 18.51 3.84 5.91
C ILE A 72 17.14 4.37 5.49
N LEU A 73 16.15 3.49 5.45
CA LEU A 73 14.79 3.84 5.03
C LEU A 73 14.05 4.68 6.09
N HIS A 74 14.23 4.36 7.38
CA HIS A 74 13.53 5.05 8.45
C HIS A 74 13.93 6.52 8.55
N GLY A 75 12.96 7.43 8.39
CA GLY A 75 13.15 8.86 8.47
C GLY A 75 13.70 9.50 7.19
N LYS A 76 13.84 8.73 6.11
CA LYS A 76 14.22 9.25 4.79
C LYS A 76 13.17 10.24 4.29
N GLU A 77 13.61 11.42 3.90
CA GLU A 77 12.79 12.42 3.21
C GLU A 77 12.80 12.10 1.71
N THR A 78 11.62 12.08 1.10
CA THR A 78 11.37 11.58 -0.26
C THR A 78 10.28 12.42 -0.94
N GLY A 79 9.92 12.04 -2.17
CA GLY A 79 8.97 12.78 -3.00
C GLY A 79 9.64 13.90 -3.80
N LEU A 80 8.89 14.44 -4.76
CA LEU A 80 9.30 15.54 -5.62
C LEU A 80 9.09 16.87 -4.89
N ARG A 81 10.12 17.32 -4.15
CA ARG A 81 10.09 18.61 -3.43
C ARG A 81 9.74 19.80 -4.32
N ASP A 82 10.23 19.79 -5.56
CA ASP A 82 9.95 20.84 -6.54
C ASP A 82 8.48 20.84 -7.01
N HIS A 83 7.76 19.73 -6.81
CA HIS A 83 6.33 19.59 -7.03
C HIS A 83 5.49 19.81 -5.76
N GLY A 84 6.12 20.20 -4.64
CA GLY A 84 5.44 20.51 -3.38
C GLY A 84 5.24 19.32 -2.44
N GLU A 85 5.85 18.16 -2.73
CA GLU A 85 5.74 16.97 -1.89
C GLU A 85 6.71 17.02 -0.70
N LEU A 86 6.19 16.70 0.49
CA LEU A 86 6.93 16.64 1.74
C LEU A 86 6.67 15.28 2.40
N ILE A 87 7.34 14.25 1.91
CA ILE A 87 7.12 12.87 2.35
C ILE A 87 8.28 12.43 3.24
N LYS A 88 7.94 11.73 4.33
CA LYS A 88 8.91 11.11 5.24
C LYS A 88 8.50 9.68 5.53
N VAL A 89 9.41 8.75 5.29
CA VAL A 89 9.13 7.33 5.51
C VAL A 89 9.25 6.96 7.00
N HIS A 90 8.23 6.31 7.54
CA HIS A 90 8.21 5.82 8.92
C HIS A 90 8.01 4.30 8.96
N LEU A 91 8.98 3.59 9.56
CA LEU A 91 8.84 2.16 9.86
C LEU A 91 8.13 1.96 11.19
N VAL A 92 7.04 1.22 11.18
CA VAL A 92 6.21 0.93 12.37
C VAL A 92 6.01 -0.58 12.48
N PRO A 93 6.20 -1.19 13.66
CA PRO A 93 5.81 -2.57 13.89
C PRO A 93 4.34 -2.79 13.52
N TYR A 94 4.05 -3.83 12.73
CA TYR A 94 2.72 -4.04 12.15
C TYR A 94 1.61 -4.10 13.22
N ASP A 95 1.88 -4.78 14.35
CA ASP A 95 0.97 -4.91 15.50
C ASP A 95 0.62 -3.57 16.18
N ARG A 96 1.40 -2.52 15.91
CA ARG A 96 1.19 -1.14 16.40
C ARG A 96 0.63 -0.20 15.36
N LEU A 97 0.68 -0.55 14.07
CA LEU A 97 0.36 0.35 12.96
C LEU A 97 -1.03 1.00 13.10
N TRP A 98 -2.04 0.21 13.45
CA TRP A 98 -3.42 0.71 13.62
C TRP A 98 -3.58 1.76 14.73
N ARG A 99 -2.65 1.83 15.69
CA ARG A 99 -2.64 2.85 16.75
C ARG A 99 -1.78 4.08 16.40
N ALA A 100 -0.96 3.96 15.36
CA ALA A 100 0.03 4.96 14.99
C ALA A 100 -0.43 5.87 13.85
N THR A 101 -1.61 5.61 13.26
CA THR A 101 -2.14 6.36 12.12
C THR A 101 -3.63 6.66 12.29
N ALA A 102 -4.06 7.78 11.72
CA ALA A 102 -5.46 8.13 11.50
C ALA A 102 -5.86 8.04 10.02
N ASP A 103 -4.94 7.59 9.15
CA ASP A 103 -5.17 7.53 7.71
C ASP A 103 -6.18 6.44 7.34
N ALA A 104 -7.23 6.84 6.63
CA ALA A 104 -8.33 5.96 6.26
C ALA A 104 -7.91 4.84 5.30
N LYS A 105 -6.98 5.11 4.36
CA LYS A 105 -6.51 4.12 3.39
C LYS A 105 -5.75 3.01 4.09
N THR A 106 -4.85 3.39 5.01
CA THR A 106 -4.07 2.48 5.84
C THR A 106 -4.96 1.62 6.75
N LEU A 107 -5.92 2.24 7.45
CA LEU A 107 -6.84 1.51 8.33
C LEU A 107 -7.73 0.53 7.54
N SER A 108 -8.17 0.91 6.35
CA SER A 108 -8.92 0.04 5.44
C SER A 108 -8.06 -1.14 4.95
N ALA A 109 -6.81 -0.88 4.57
CA ALA A 109 -5.87 -1.94 4.15
C ALA A 109 -5.59 -2.94 5.26
N ILE A 110 -5.44 -2.49 6.52
CA ILE A 110 -5.30 -3.37 7.69
C ILE A 110 -6.52 -4.28 7.84
N ALA A 111 -7.73 -3.73 7.72
CA ALA A 111 -8.96 -4.51 7.86
C ALA A 111 -9.05 -5.61 6.79
N LEU A 112 -8.82 -5.28 5.51
CA LEU A 112 -8.86 -6.26 4.42
C LEU A 112 -7.77 -7.33 4.59
N TYR A 113 -6.54 -6.92 4.91
CA TYR A 113 -5.44 -7.84 5.15
C TYR A 113 -5.75 -8.82 6.30
N GLU A 114 -6.23 -8.33 7.44
CA GLU A 114 -6.50 -9.15 8.62
C GLU A 114 -7.63 -10.16 8.35
N MET A 115 -8.68 -9.77 7.62
CA MET A 115 -9.76 -10.68 7.23
C MET A 115 -9.25 -11.74 6.24
N ALA A 116 -8.56 -11.33 5.18
CA ALA A 116 -7.99 -12.24 4.20
C ALA A 116 -7.01 -13.24 4.84
N LYS A 117 -6.22 -12.79 5.81
CA LYS A 117 -5.30 -13.64 6.57
C LYS A 117 -6.04 -14.67 7.44
N ARG A 118 -7.10 -14.25 8.15
CA ARG A 118 -7.90 -15.14 9.01
C ARG A 118 -8.61 -16.22 8.21
N GLU A 119 -9.04 -15.90 7.01
CA GLU A 119 -9.71 -16.82 6.09
C GLU A 119 -8.74 -17.66 5.24
N GLY A 120 -7.42 -17.41 5.33
CA GLY A 120 -6.41 -18.15 4.58
C GLY A 120 -6.40 -17.82 3.08
N LEU A 121 -6.89 -16.65 2.69
CA LEU A 121 -6.96 -16.19 1.29
C LEU A 121 -5.65 -15.60 0.78
N LEU A 122 -4.72 -15.27 1.68
CA LEU A 122 -3.42 -14.75 1.30
C LEU A 122 -2.46 -15.90 0.94
N PRO A 123 -1.69 -15.79 -0.17
CA PRO A 123 -0.67 -16.78 -0.49
C PRO A 123 0.37 -16.85 0.63
N ALA A 124 0.99 -18.02 0.79
CA ALA A 124 2.07 -18.19 1.75
C ALA A 124 3.18 -17.15 1.50
N PHE A 125 3.73 -16.59 2.57
CA PHE A 125 4.88 -15.71 2.46
C PHE A 125 6.15 -16.56 2.56
N ASP A 126 6.95 -16.59 1.50
CA ASP A 126 8.17 -17.38 1.50
C ASP A 126 9.25 -16.68 2.35
N MET A 127 9.49 -17.25 3.53
CA MET A 127 10.52 -16.79 4.45
C MET A 127 11.93 -17.26 4.07
N THR A 128 12.13 -17.98 2.95
CA THR A 128 13.42 -18.59 2.60
C THR A 128 14.33 -17.81 1.62
N SER A 129 13.81 -16.79 0.92
CA SER A 129 14.61 -15.93 0.02
C SER A 129 15.50 -14.88 0.68
#